data_AF-A0A2W5GRP9-F1
#
_entry.id   AF-A0A2W5GRP9-F1
#
_cell.length_a   1.000
_cell.length_b   1.000
_cell.length_c   1.000
_cell.angle_alpha   90.00
_cell.angle_beta   90.00
_cell.angle_gamma   90.00
#
_symmetry.space_group_name_H-M   'P 1'
#
loop_
_entity.id
_entity.type
_entity.pdbx_description
1 polymer ?
#
loop_
_entity_poly.entity_id
_entity_poly.type
_entity_poly.pdbx_seq_one_letter_code
_entity_poly.pdbx_strand_id
1 'polypeptide(L)'
;MQKEVCKDGSAHLCTYIYKFYSPKTKLFYIVRCEYHKEEVFAVKFYCKRDRHDDYKYSKLVNRGDVGNILVTCLKVIPILLQDYPIASFCFVGASRMDSGRAEGMNSNIRFRVYSQIAQNMIGKVIFTHYLNSEISGYLLLNNKWEDKEGHKEAILKMFANTYREINLI
;
A
#
# COMPACT_ATOMS: atom_id res chain seq x y z
N MET A 1 -13.01 10.93 6.79
CA MET A 1 -12.03 9.92 7.20
C MET A 1 -12.67 9.07 8.28
N GLN A 2 -12.62 7.75 8.17
CA GLN A 2 -13.08 6.81 9.22
C GLN A 2 -11.86 6.08 9.78
N LYS A 3 -11.83 5.83 11.09
CA LYS A 3 -10.77 5.07 11.77
C LYS A 3 -11.34 3.79 12.35
N GLU A 4 -10.72 2.65 12.05
CA GLU A 4 -11.05 1.33 12.60
C GLU A 4 -9.90 0.85 13.47
N VAL A 5 -10.14 0.54 14.75
CA VAL A 5 -9.10 0.01 15.64
C VAL A 5 -8.94 -1.49 15.39
N CYS A 6 -7.70 -1.95 15.26
CA CYS A 6 -7.38 -3.36 15.13
C CYS A 6 -7.12 -3.96 16.53
N LYS A 7 -7.69 -5.14 16.82
CA LYS A 7 -7.61 -5.81 18.13
C LYS A 7 -7.21 -7.29 18.02
N ASP A 8 -6.56 -7.67 16.92
CA ASP A 8 -6.21 -9.07 16.64
C ASP A 8 -4.86 -9.51 17.24
N GLY A 9 -4.19 -8.64 18.00
CA GLY A 9 -2.89 -8.91 18.62
C GLY A 9 -1.70 -8.77 17.67
N SER A 10 -1.93 -8.48 16.38
CA SER A 10 -0.87 -8.28 15.39
C SER A 10 -0.14 -6.94 15.58
N ALA A 11 0.77 -6.62 14.66
CA ALA A 11 1.41 -5.32 14.60
C ALA A 11 0.52 -4.24 13.96
N HIS A 12 -0.65 -4.59 13.40
CA HIS A 12 -1.62 -3.63 12.88
C HIS A 12 -2.39 -3.00 14.04
N LEU A 13 -2.35 -1.67 14.13
CA LEU A 13 -2.92 -0.90 15.24
C LEU A 13 -4.29 -0.33 14.88
N CYS A 14 -4.40 0.28 13.71
CA CYS A 14 -5.66 0.83 13.22
C CYS A 14 -5.64 1.03 11.71
N THR A 15 -6.80 1.10 11.08
CA THR A 15 -6.94 1.46 9.67
C THR A 15 -7.62 2.83 9.53
N TYR A 16 -7.02 3.72 8.75
CA TYR A 16 -7.69 4.92 8.23
C TYR A 16 -8.30 4.63 6.87
N ILE A 17 -9.59 4.93 6.74
CA ILE A 17 -10.37 4.66 5.53
C ILE A 17 -10.75 5.97 4.85
N TYR A 18 -10.36 6.05 3.58
CA TYR A 18 -10.72 7.11 2.67
C TYR A 18 -11.56 6.54 1.53
N LYS A 19 -12.51 7.34 1.04
CA LYS A 19 -13.38 6.99 -0.08
C LYS A 19 -13.35 8.12 -1.09
N PHE A 20 -13.18 7.78 -2.36
CA PHE A 20 -13.27 8.75 -3.45
C PHE A 20 -14.05 8.18 -4.63
N TYR A 21 -14.56 9.06 -5.48
CA TYR A 21 -15.24 8.73 -6.72
C TYR A 21 -14.31 9.08 -7.89
N SER A 22 -14.12 8.17 -8.85
CA SER A 22 -13.47 8.52 -10.14
C SER A 22 -14.55 8.88 -11.15
N PRO A 23 -14.58 10.13 -11.65
CA PRO A 23 -15.51 10.53 -12.71
C PRO A 23 -15.29 9.75 -14.01
N LYS A 24 -14.04 9.35 -14.30
CA LYS A 24 -13.69 8.64 -15.54
C LYS A 24 -14.16 7.19 -15.52
N THR A 25 -13.96 6.46 -14.42
CA THR A 25 -14.43 5.08 -14.32
C THR A 25 -15.88 4.95 -13.86
N LYS A 26 -16.44 6.05 -13.31
CA LYS A 26 -17.76 6.15 -12.66
C LYS A 26 -17.92 5.22 -11.45
N LEU A 27 -16.83 4.97 -10.74
CA LEU A 27 -16.78 4.03 -9.61
C LEU A 27 -16.26 4.69 -8.34
N PHE A 28 -16.69 4.15 -7.20
CA PHE A 28 -16.14 4.49 -5.89
C PHE A 28 -14.99 3.56 -5.54
N TYR A 29 -13.93 4.14 -5.01
CA TYR A 29 -12.75 3.42 -4.50
C TYR A 29 -12.62 3.65 -3.01
N ILE A 30 -12.08 2.63 -2.33
CA ILE A 30 -11.75 2.66 -0.91
C ILE A 30 -10.23 2.56 -0.81
N VAL A 31 -9.64 3.47 -0.05
CA VAL A 31 -8.22 3.42 0.35
C VAL A 31 -8.18 3.10 1.84
N ARG A 32 -7.47 2.03 2.19
CA ARG A 32 -7.19 1.61 3.55
C ARG A 32 -5.72 1.90 3.84
N CYS A 33 -5.47 2.71 4.86
CA CYS A 33 -4.13 3.00 5.36
C CYS A 33 -4.01 2.31 6.73
N GLU A 34 -3.46 1.10 6.71
CA GLU A 34 -3.25 0.29 7.91
C GLU A 34 -1.99 0.80 8.62
N TYR A 35 -2.13 1.27 9.85
CA TYR A 35 -1.04 1.78 10.67
C TYR A 35 -0.46 0.68 11.55
N HIS A 36 0.87 0.58 11.62
CA HIS A 36 1.56 -0.49 12.32
C HIS A 36 2.56 0.02 13.37
N LYS A 37 3.01 -0.88 14.26
CA LYS A 37 3.92 -0.61 15.41
C LYS A 37 5.26 0.06 15.04
N GLU A 38 5.75 -0.13 13.82
CA GLU A 38 7.00 0.48 13.31
C GLU A 38 6.74 1.81 12.58
N GLU A 39 5.81 2.64 13.07
CA GLU A 39 5.49 3.97 12.50
C GLU A 39 5.33 3.94 10.97
N VAL A 40 4.66 2.90 10.46
CA VAL A 40 4.55 2.65 9.02
C VAL A 40 3.10 2.40 8.64
N PHE A 41 2.69 3.01 7.53
CA PHE A 41 1.39 2.76 6.92
C PHE A 41 1.51 1.79 5.76
N ALA A 42 0.74 0.69 5.78
CA ALA A 42 0.46 -0.10 4.59
C ALA A 42 -0.76 0.48 3.87
N VAL A 43 -0.54 1.03 2.67
CA VAL A 43 -1.59 1.68 1.87
C VAL A 43 -2.11 0.70 0.82
N LYS A 44 -3.38 0.32 0.97
CA LYS A 44 -4.10 -0.61 0.08
C LYS A 44 -5.32 0.08 -0.50
N PHE A 45 -5.75 -0.31 -1.69
CA PHE A 45 -6.99 0.21 -2.26
C PHE A 45 -7.72 -0.84 -3.08
N TYR A 46 -9.04 -0.66 -3.20
CA TYR A 46 -9.91 -1.52 -4.01
C TYR A 46 -11.16 -0.75 -4.45
N CYS A 47 -11.87 -1.28 -5.45
CA CYS A 47 -13.15 -0.72 -5.87
C CYS A 47 -14.25 -1.11 -4.88
N LYS A 48 -15.07 -0.16 -4.43
CA LYS A 48 -16.09 -0.37 -3.38
C LYS A 48 -17.08 -1.51 -3.70
N ARG A 49 -17.38 -1.73 -4.99
CA ARG A 49 -18.26 -2.83 -5.42
C ARG A 49 -17.68 -4.21 -5.08
N ASP A 50 -16.35 -4.33 -5.06
CA ASP A 50 -15.61 -5.56 -4.80
C ASP A 50 -15.29 -5.73 -3.31
N ARG A 51 -15.89 -4.95 -2.40
CA ARG A 51 -15.54 -4.95 -0.96
C ARG A 51 -15.61 -6.32 -0.25
N HIS A 52 -16.47 -7.20 -0.76
CA HIS A 52 -16.75 -8.53 -0.24
C HIS A 52 -16.02 -9.64 -1.00
N ASP A 53 -15.18 -9.28 -1.97
CA ASP A 53 -14.38 -10.23 -2.73
C ASP A 53 -13.04 -10.44 -2.03
N ASP A 54 -12.64 -11.70 -1.88
CA ASP A 54 -11.38 -12.07 -1.24
C ASP A 54 -10.16 -11.56 -2.04
N TYR A 55 -10.30 -11.40 -3.35
CA TYR A 55 -9.27 -10.93 -4.27
C TYR A 55 -9.41 -9.45 -4.63
N LYS A 56 -10.19 -8.67 -3.86
CA LYS A 56 -10.50 -7.25 -4.15
C LYS A 56 -9.29 -6.34 -4.38
N TYR A 57 -8.18 -6.62 -3.71
CA TYR A 57 -6.92 -5.87 -3.86
C TYR A 57 -6.15 -6.26 -5.13
N SER A 58 -6.40 -7.47 -5.64
CA SER A 58 -5.76 -8.01 -6.86
C SER A 58 -6.55 -7.65 -8.12
N LYS A 59 -7.81 -7.22 -8.00
CA LYS A 59 -8.64 -6.78 -9.12
C LYS A 59 -8.20 -5.42 -9.66
N LEU A 60 -7.60 -5.43 -10.85
CA LEU A 60 -7.49 -4.24 -11.67
C LEU A 60 -8.88 -3.88 -12.20
N VAL A 61 -9.40 -2.72 -11.80
CA VAL A 61 -10.51 -2.10 -12.54
C VAL A 61 -9.91 -1.49 -13.81
N ASN A 62 -9.68 -2.36 -14.79
CA ASN A 62 -9.14 -2.06 -16.10
C ASN A 62 -10.11 -1.19 -16.93
N ARG A 63 -10.24 0.08 -16.55
CA ARG A 63 -11.03 1.11 -17.23
C ARG A 63 -10.17 2.30 -17.66
N GLY A 64 -8.89 2.04 -17.98
CA GLY A 64 -7.98 3.04 -18.57
C GLY A 64 -7.65 4.25 -17.68
N ASP A 65 -7.83 4.17 -16.36
CA ASP A 65 -7.63 5.29 -15.42
C ASP A 65 -6.77 4.94 -14.19
N VAL A 66 -5.99 3.86 -14.29
CA VAL A 66 -5.19 3.35 -13.16
C VAL A 66 -4.22 4.41 -12.61
N GLY A 67 -3.66 5.25 -13.48
CA GLY A 67 -2.76 6.34 -13.10
C GLY A 67 -3.41 7.35 -12.15
N ASN A 68 -4.57 7.90 -12.52
CA ASN A 68 -5.26 8.90 -11.69
C ASN A 68 -5.80 8.31 -10.39
N ILE A 69 -6.21 7.04 -10.42
CA ILE A 69 -6.64 6.30 -9.22
C ILE A 69 -5.45 6.20 -8.24
N LEU A 70 -4.29 5.75 -8.71
CA LEU A 70 -3.07 5.67 -7.89
C LEU A 70 -2.63 7.03 -7.37
N VAL A 71 -2.64 8.06 -8.22
CA VAL A 71 -2.36 9.43 -7.83
C VAL A 71 -3.27 9.87 -6.68
N THR A 72 -4.57 9.58 -6.78
CA THR A 72 -5.53 9.91 -5.74
C THR A 72 -5.28 9.11 -4.45
N CYS A 73 -4.91 7.84 -4.55
CA CYS A 73 -4.51 7.04 -3.40
C CYS A 73 -3.28 7.63 -2.70
N LEU A 74 -2.25 8.06 -3.43
CA LEU A 74 -1.03 8.62 -2.85
C LEU A 74 -1.25 10.00 -2.19
N LYS A 75 -2.31 10.74 -2.55
CA LYS A 75 -2.68 12.00 -1.87
C LYS A 75 -3.06 11.82 -0.39
N VAL A 76 -3.29 10.60 0.09
CA VAL A 76 -3.51 10.35 1.52
C VAL A 76 -2.24 10.52 2.36
N ILE A 77 -1.06 10.38 1.75
CA ILE A 77 0.24 10.47 2.44
C ILE A 77 0.44 11.84 3.10
N PRO A 78 0.34 12.98 2.38
CA PRO A 78 0.49 14.29 3.01
C PRO A 78 -0.59 14.60 4.05
N ILE A 79 -1.75 13.95 3.99
CA ILE A 79 -2.79 14.08 5.02
C ILE A 79 -2.34 13.35 6.29
N LEU A 80 -1.91 12.09 6.15
CA LEU A 80 -1.45 11.27 7.28
C LEU A 80 -0.18 11.84 7.94
N LEU A 81 0.72 12.46 7.18
CA LEU A 81 1.92 13.10 7.70
C LEU A 81 1.64 14.30 8.63
N GLN A 82 0.43 14.89 8.61
CA GLN A 82 0.07 15.96 9.55
C GLN A 82 -0.01 15.42 10.98
N ASP A 83 -0.56 14.22 11.14
CA ASP A 83 -0.73 13.55 12.43
C ASP A 83 0.45 12.63 12.77
N TYR A 84 1.13 12.10 11.75
CA TYR A 84 2.21 11.12 11.86
C TYR A 84 3.48 11.60 11.13
N PRO A 85 4.17 12.62 11.66
CA PRO A 85 5.21 13.35 10.92
C PRO A 85 6.49 12.56 10.64
N ILE A 86 6.69 11.41 11.31
CA ILE A 86 7.83 10.50 11.14
C ILE A 86 7.44 9.20 10.41
N ALA A 87 6.17 9.06 10.02
CA ALA A 87 5.70 7.81 9.47
C ALA A 87 6.31 7.51 8.10
N SER A 88 6.61 6.22 7.91
CA SER A 88 6.98 5.61 6.64
C SER A 88 5.73 5.04 5.95
N PHE A 89 5.83 4.69 4.66
CA PHE A 89 4.68 4.17 3.90
C PHE A 89 5.10 3.01 3.01
N CYS A 90 4.30 1.96 2.96
CA CYS A 90 4.51 0.85 2.05
C CYS A 90 3.30 0.60 1.15
N PHE A 91 3.58 0.09 -0.05
CA PHE A 91 2.59 -0.34 -1.04
C PHE A 91 2.98 -1.73 -1.51
N VAL A 92 1.99 -2.62 -1.61
CA VAL A 92 2.16 -3.92 -2.27
C VAL A 92 1.39 -3.87 -3.57
N GLY A 93 2.09 -4.08 -4.69
CA GLY A 93 1.45 -4.41 -5.96
C GLY A 93 0.85 -5.80 -5.81
N ALA A 94 -0.38 -5.91 -5.31
CA ALA A 94 -1.03 -7.18 -4.99
C ALA A 94 -0.79 -8.22 -6.09
N SER A 95 -0.21 -9.38 -5.77
CA SER A 95 -0.16 -10.50 -6.72
C SER A 95 -1.57 -11.07 -6.91
N ARG A 96 -1.88 -11.55 -8.12
CA ARG A 96 -3.14 -12.24 -8.38
C ARG A 96 -2.90 -13.70 -8.03
N MET A 97 -3.53 -14.19 -6.96
CA MET A 97 -3.58 -15.62 -6.68
C MET A 97 -4.74 -16.21 -7.47
N ASP A 98 -4.53 -16.42 -8.76
CA ASP A 98 -5.45 -17.22 -9.56
C ASP A 98 -5.02 -18.69 -9.40
N SER A 99 -5.79 -19.46 -8.63
CA SER A 99 -5.82 -20.94 -8.55
C SER A 99 -4.75 -21.69 -9.37
N GLY A 100 -3.54 -21.84 -8.83
CA GLY A 100 -2.53 -22.77 -9.33
C GLY A 100 -1.67 -22.32 -10.53
N ARG A 101 -1.74 -21.05 -10.97
CA ARG A 101 -0.77 -20.51 -11.96
C ARG A 101 -0.08 -19.27 -11.41
N ALA A 102 1.23 -19.38 -11.17
CA ALA A 102 2.07 -18.26 -10.79
C ALA A 102 2.01 -17.15 -11.86
N GLU A 103 1.31 -16.05 -11.56
CA GLU A 103 1.23 -14.84 -12.40
C GLU A 103 2.53 -14.02 -12.36
N GLY A 104 3.65 -14.58 -12.84
CA GLY A 104 4.94 -13.88 -12.83
C GLY A 104 4.99 -12.59 -13.67
N MET A 105 4.13 -12.46 -14.69
CA MET A 105 4.26 -11.38 -15.69
C MET A 105 3.36 -10.16 -15.41
N ASN A 106 2.11 -10.36 -14.97
CA ASN A 106 1.16 -9.27 -14.69
C ASN A 106 1.43 -8.55 -13.36
N SER A 107 1.90 -9.28 -12.34
CA SER A 107 2.36 -8.73 -11.06
C SER A 107 3.52 -7.75 -11.27
N ASN A 108 4.51 -8.15 -12.07
CA ASN A 108 5.70 -7.36 -12.39
C ASN A 108 5.36 -6.07 -13.15
N ILE A 109 4.41 -6.11 -14.08
CA ILE A 109 3.93 -4.90 -14.79
C ILE A 109 3.25 -3.92 -13.82
N ARG A 110 2.36 -4.40 -12.95
CA ARG A 110 1.69 -3.54 -11.95
C ARG A 110 2.69 -2.94 -10.99
N PHE A 111 3.57 -3.75 -10.44
CA PHE A 111 4.62 -3.29 -9.55
C PHE A 111 5.43 -2.18 -10.21
N ARG A 112 5.86 -2.37 -11.47
CA ARG A 112 6.59 -1.36 -12.21
C ARG A 112 5.80 -0.06 -12.41
N VAL A 113 4.54 -0.14 -12.87
CA VAL A 113 3.69 1.03 -13.10
C VAL A 113 3.43 1.79 -11.80
N TYR A 114 3.11 1.08 -10.71
CA TYR A 114 2.80 1.67 -9.42
C TYR A 114 4.05 2.34 -8.85
N SER A 115 5.19 1.65 -8.92
CA SER A 115 6.49 2.16 -8.49
C SER A 115 6.90 3.41 -9.26
N GLN A 116 6.67 3.45 -10.57
CA GLN A 116 6.98 4.62 -11.39
C GLN A 116 6.11 5.82 -11.01
N ILE A 117 4.80 5.60 -10.83
CA ILE A 117 3.88 6.67 -10.42
C ILE A 117 4.24 7.18 -9.02
N ALA A 118 4.55 6.30 -8.08
CA ALA A 118 4.98 6.67 -6.73
C ALA A 118 6.28 7.51 -6.76
N GLN A 119 7.29 7.09 -7.52
CA GLN A 119 8.55 7.85 -7.69
C GLN A 119 8.32 9.24 -8.30
N ASN A 120 7.42 9.35 -9.28
CA ASN A 120 7.15 10.63 -9.94
C ASN A 120 6.37 11.60 -9.03
N MET A 121 5.47 11.07 -8.21
CA MET A 121 4.63 11.86 -7.31
C MET A 121 5.34 12.23 -6.01
N ILE A 122 6.21 11.34 -5.52
CA ILE A 122 6.83 11.45 -4.21
C ILE A 122 8.33 11.58 -4.45
N GLY A 123 8.84 12.78 -4.24
CA GLY A 123 10.26 13.08 -4.36
C GLY A 123 11.06 12.51 -3.20
N LYS A 124 12.39 12.54 -3.34
CA LYS A 124 13.34 11.94 -2.40
C LYS A 124 13.69 12.82 -1.19
N VAL A 125 13.08 14.00 -1.07
CA VAL A 125 13.37 14.97 0.00
C VAL A 125 12.89 14.42 1.35
N ILE A 126 11.64 13.94 1.40
CA ILE A 126 11.02 13.44 2.64
C ILE A 126 11.29 11.95 2.82
N PHE A 127 11.44 11.20 1.72
CA PHE A 127 11.53 9.75 1.76
C PHE A 127 12.76 9.21 1.02
N THR A 128 13.34 8.15 1.57
CA THR A 128 14.21 7.23 0.82
C THR A 128 13.35 6.09 0.27
N HIS A 129 13.56 5.77 -1.00
CA HIS A 129 12.71 4.85 -1.75
C HIS A 129 13.40 3.49 -1.88
N TYR A 130 12.73 2.43 -1.42
CA TYR A 130 13.19 1.05 -1.54
C TYR A 130 12.20 0.22 -2.34
N LEU A 131 12.72 -0.53 -3.31
CA LEU A 131 11.98 -1.44 -4.17
C LEU A 131 12.36 -2.87 -3.80
N ASN A 132 11.36 -3.72 -3.58
CA ASN A 132 11.56 -5.16 -3.46
C ASN A 132 10.69 -5.86 -4.51
N SER A 133 11.31 -6.25 -5.62
CA SER A 133 10.63 -6.92 -6.73
C SER A 133 10.16 -8.32 -6.40
N GLU A 134 10.79 -9.02 -5.44
CA GLU A 134 10.43 -10.39 -5.07
C GLU A 134 9.02 -10.46 -4.49
N ILE A 135 8.67 -9.49 -3.66
CA ILE A 135 7.34 -9.39 -3.03
C ILE A 135 6.46 -8.30 -3.65
N SER A 136 6.88 -7.72 -4.78
CA SER A 136 6.21 -6.56 -5.41
C SER A 136 5.95 -5.41 -4.42
N GLY A 137 6.90 -5.18 -3.52
CA GLY A 137 6.82 -4.24 -2.41
C GLY A 137 7.55 -2.94 -2.71
N TYR A 138 6.93 -1.82 -2.34
CA TYR A 138 7.49 -0.48 -2.45
C TYR A 138 7.45 0.19 -1.09
N LEU A 139 8.60 0.63 -0.58
CA LEU A 139 8.73 1.30 0.71
C LEU A 139 9.25 2.73 0.53
N LEU A 140 8.52 3.66 1.13
CA LEU A 140 8.91 5.05 1.39
C LEU A 140 9.35 5.15 2.85
N LEU A 141 10.65 5.09 3.08
CA LEU A 141 11.22 5.24 4.41
C LEU A 141 11.40 6.72 4.73
N ASN A 142 10.83 7.20 5.83
CA ASN A 142 10.91 8.62 6.19
C ASN A 142 12.36 9.00 6.54
N ASN A 143 12.87 10.07 5.92
CA ASN A 143 14.26 10.53 6.09
C ASN A 143 14.56 11.09 7.49
N LYS A 144 13.53 11.29 8.33
CA LYS A 144 13.68 11.74 9.72
C LYS A 144 14.21 10.65 10.67
N TRP A 145 14.20 9.38 10.26
CA TRP A 145 14.83 8.32 11.05
C TRP A 145 16.36 8.46 11.01
N GLU A 146 16.99 8.44 12.18
CA GLU A 146 18.45 8.48 12.32
C GLU A 146 19.07 7.18 11.82
N ASP A 147 18.64 6.03 12.37
CA ASP A 147 19.00 4.70 11.89
C ASP A 147 18.00 4.21 10.84
N LYS A 148 18.25 4.62 9.59
CA LYS A 148 17.39 4.25 8.45
C LYS A 148 17.41 2.76 8.16
N GLU A 149 18.59 2.14 8.19
CA GLU A 149 18.73 0.73 7.84
C GLU A 149 18.13 -0.16 8.93
N GLY A 150 18.36 0.14 10.21
CA GLY A 150 17.71 -0.57 11.32
C GLY A 150 16.18 -0.42 11.29
N HIS A 151 15.66 0.78 11.03
CA HIS A 151 14.21 0.97 10.92
C HIS A 151 13.62 0.25 9.70
N LYS A 152 14.32 0.25 8.56
CA LYS A 152 13.92 -0.53 7.37
C LYS A 152 13.84 -2.02 7.70
N GLU A 153 14.86 -2.57 8.36
CA GLU A 153 14.88 -3.98 8.76
C GLU A 153 13.76 -4.32 9.75
N ALA A 154 13.48 -3.45 10.72
CA ALA A 154 12.39 -3.60 11.66
C ALA A 154 11.03 -3.65 10.93
N ILE A 155 10.77 -2.72 10.01
CA ILE A 155 9.57 -2.70 9.16
C ILE A 155 9.43 -4.01 8.37
N LEU A 156 10.50 -4.44 7.69
CA LEU A 156 10.47 -5.65 6.86
C LEU A 156 10.20 -6.90 7.70
N LYS A 157 10.86 -7.02 8.87
CA LYS A 157 10.64 -8.12 9.83
C LYS A 157 9.23 -8.11 10.39
N MET A 158 8.69 -6.94 10.74
CA MET A 158 7.33 -6.78 11.21
C MET A 158 6.30 -7.21 10.17
N PHE A 159 6.47 -6.80 8.90
CA PHE A 159 5.56 -7.21 7.83
C PHE A 159 5.68 -8.69 7.48
N ALA A 160 6.89 -9.25 7.49
CA ALA A 160 7.09 -10.68 7.33
C ALA A 160 6.31 -11.47 8.39
N ASN A 161 6.29 -11.01 9.65
CA ASN A 161 5.53 -11.68 10.71
C ASN A 161 4.03 -11.44 10.60
N THR A 162 3.60 -10.21 10.28
CA THR A 162 2.18 -9.83 10.20
C THR A 162 1.47 -10.49 9.03
N TYR A 163 2.17 -10.69 7.90
CA TYR A 163 1.59 -11.27 6.69
C TYR A 163 2.01 -12.71 6.43
N ARG A 164 2.89 -13.34 7.24
CA ARG A 164 3.15 -14.79 7.19
C ARG A 164 1.90 -15.62 7.46
N GLU A 165 0.96 -15.12 8.26
CA GLU A 165 -0.31 -15.80 8.55
C GLU A 165 -1.34 -15.67 7.43
N ILE A 166 -1.08 -14.82 6.43
CA ILE A 166 -1.89 -14.67 5.22
C ILE A 166 -1.05 -15.20 4.08
N ASN A 167 -1.15 -16.51 3.78
CA ASN A 167 -0.41 -17.21 2.71
C ASN A 167 -0.10 -16.31 1.50
N LEU A 168 1.08 -15.71 1.52
CA LEU A 168 1.74 -15.08 0.38
C LEU A 168 2.97 -15.93 0.10
N ILE A 169 2.70 -17.16 -0.34
CA ILE A 169 3.58 -18.01 -1.13
C ILE A 169 2.70 -18.59 -2.24
#